data_AF-A0A3B4UK16-F1
#
_entry.id   AF-A0A3B4UK16-F1
#
_cell.length_a   1.000
_cell.length_b   1.000
_cell.length_c   1.000
_cell.angle_alpha   90.00
_cell.angle_beta   90.00
_cell.angle_gamma   90.00
#
_symmetry.space_group_name_H-M   'P 1'
#
loop_
_entity.id
_entity.type
_entity.pdbx_description
1 polymer ?
#
loop_
_entity_poly.entity_id
_entity_poly.type
_entity_poly.pdbx_seq_one_letter_code
_entity_poly.pdbx_strand_id
1 'polypeptide(L)'
;MGLTANFIPTHLTLTANKGETVHLSMELHSTQKRDVTWKYNGKFTHHCSLHFTHILCCSQERKLCFSADCPSNKWGPYCNQDCPECLNGGVCHDADGDCVCPPGFMGTRCETACREGMFGQNCQESCGSELNCKGLRFCLPDPYGCSCASGWFGSRCEKACDKDMYGPDCRLSCKCQNGGVCNRFSGCQCPTGWRGPNCKKSGREGGYDMQQRSLCWNRTKDYAVMRYAP
;
A
#
# COMPACT_ATOMS: atom_id res chain seq x y z
N MET A 1 -47.08 8.15 3.39
CA MET A 1 -45.93 9.06 3.62
C MET A 1 -44.71 8.19 3.86
N GLY A 2 -43.91 7.96 2.82
CA GLY A 2 -42.78 7.02 2.87
C GLY A 2 -41.62 7.58 3.69
N LEU A 3 -41.08 6.76 4.59
CA LEU A 3 -39.83 7.07 5.30
C LEU A 3 -38.72 7.13 4.25
N THR A 4 -38.16 8.31 4.00
CA THR A 4 -36.93 8.43 3.22
C THR A 4 -35.82 7.74 4.00
N ALA A 5 -35.30 6.63 3.46
CA ALA A 5 -34.15 5.96 4.05
C ALA A 5 -32.93 6.88 3.90
N ASN A 6 -32.37 7.33 5.03
CA ASN A 6 -31.19 8.20 5.05
C ASN A 6 -29.91 7.47 4.61
N PHE A 7 -29.96 6.15 4.43
CA PHE A 7 -28.85 5.30 4.00
C PHE A 7 -29.31 4.43 2.84
N ILE A 8 -28.56 4.48 1.74
CA ILE A 8 -28.84 3.72 0.51
C ILE A 8 -27.72 2.67 0.36
N PRO A 9 -28.02 1.36 0.35
CA PRO A 9 -26.99 0.36 0.15
C PRO A 9 -26.37 0.52 -1.25
N THR A 10 -25.04 0.44 -1.33
CA THR A 10 -24.31 0.43 -2.61
C THR A 10 -24.64 -0.81 -3.44
N HIS A 11 -24.89 -1.92 -2.75
CA HIS A 11 -25.29 -3.20 -3.33
C HIS A 11 -26.47 -3.80 -2.55
N LEU A 12 -27.53 -4.20 -3.26
CA LEU A 12 -28.71 -4.84 -2.66
C LEU A 12 -28.45 -6.30 -2.27
N THR A 13 -27.55 -6.97 -2.98
CA THR A 13 -27.12 -8.34 -2.74
C THR A 13 -25.61 -8.44 -2.95
N LEU A 14 -24.97 -9.31 -2.17
CA LEU A 14 -23.54 -9.60 -2.25
C LEU A 14 -23.37 -11.11 -2.19
N THR A 15 -22.50 -11.64 -3.04
CA THR A 15 -22.13 -13.05 -3.08
C THR A 15 -20.69 -13.17 -2.60
N ALA A 16 -20.43 -14.06 -1.65
CA ALA A 16 -19.09 -14.30 -1.13
C ALA A 16 -18.87 -15.79 -0.84
N ASN A 17 -17.63 -16.23 -0.96
CA ASN A 17 -17.25 -17.60 -0.65
C ASN A 17 -17.06 -17.79 0.86
N LYS A 18 -17.20 -19.03 1.32
CA LYS A 18 -17.04 -19.38 2.73
C LYS A 18 -15.60 -19.06 3.19
N GLY A 19 -15.47 -18.12 4.12
CA GLY A 19 -14.18 -17.69 4.68
C GLY A 19 -13.66 -16.35 4.12
N GLU A 20 -14.32 -15.78 3.11
CA GLU A 20 -14.01 -14.44 2.63
C GLU A 20 -14.58 -13.36 3.57
N THR A 21 -13.82 -12.28 3.76
CA THR A 21 -14.31 -11.09 4.44
C THR A 21 -15.12 -10.26 3.46
N VAL A 22 -16.33 -9.86 3.85
CA VAL A 22 -17.22 -9.04 3.02
C VAL A 22 -17.29 -7.61 3.55
N HIS A 23 -17.17 -6.65 2.64
CA HIS A 23 -17.30 -5.24 2.95
C HIS A 23 -18.71 -4.76 2.55
N LEU A 24 -19.53 -4.46 3.56
CA LEU A 24 -20.87 -3.89 3.36
C LEU A 24 -20.75 -2.37 3.40
N SER A 25 -21.18 -1.68 2.35
CA SER A 25 -21.17 -0.21 2.28
C SER A 25 -22.57 0.36 2.00
N MET A 26 -22.81 1.56 2.52
CA MET A 26 -24.05 2.32 2.33
C MET A 26 -23.69 3.80 2.13
N GLU A 27 -24.37 4.45 1.21
CA GLU A 27 -24.28 5.89 0.99
C GLU A 27 -25.20 6.63 1.97
N LEU A 28 -24.66 7.59 2.72
CA LEU A 28 -25.42 8.45 3.59
C LEU A 28 -25.99 9.63 2.81
N HIS A 29 -27.31 9.73 2.76
CA HIS A 29 -28.05 10.78 2.05
C HIS A 29 -28.75 11.77 3.01
N SER A 30 -28.16 11.95 4.21
CA SER A 30 -28.64 12.91 5.20
C SER A 30 -27.56 13.93 5.53
N THR A 31 -27.97 15.20 5.66
CA THR A 31 -27.11 16.31 6.10
C THR A 31 -27.04 16.44 7.63
N GLN A 32 -27.78 15.62 8.38
CA GLN A 32 -27.86 15.68 9.83
C GLN A 32 -26.88 14.68 10.47
N LYS A 33 -26.07 15.14 11.44
CA LYS A 33 -25.22 14.29 12.27
C LYS A 33 -26.09 13.48 13.24
N ARG A 34 -26.15 12.16 13.07
CA ARG A 34 -26.90 11.23 13.94
C ARG A 34 -26.13 9.92 14.07
N ASP A 35 -26.29 9.24 15.20
CA ASP A 35 -25.71 7.90 15.39
C ASP A 35 -26.29 6.89 14.39
N VAL A 36 -25.44 6.00 13.90
CA VAL A 36 -25.78 4.96 12.94
C VAL A 36 -25.71 3.62 13.64
N THR A 37 -26.71 2.78 13.42
CA THR A 37 -26.72 1.43 14.02
C THR A 37 -26.91 0.39 12.94
N TRP A 38 -26.01 -0.59 12.92
CA TRP A 38 -26.10 -1.71 11.99
C TRP A 38 -26.87 -2.85 12.64
N LYS A 39 -27.80 -3.42 11.87
CA LYS A 39 -28.62 -4.55 12.28
C LYS A 39 -28.48 -5.67 11.26
N TYR A 40 -28.24 -6.89 11.75
CA TYR A 40 -28.34 -8.12 10.96
C TYR A 40 -29.46 -8.98 11.55
N ASN A 41 -30.43 -9.37 10.73
CA ASN A 41 -31.62 -10.11 11.16
C ASN A 41 -32.33 -9.49 12.39
N GLY A 42 -32.40 -8.16 12.45
CA GLY A 42 -33.03 -7.42 13.54
C GLY A 42 -32.20 -7.32 14.84
N LYS A 43 -31.09 -8.06 14.96
CA LYS A 43 -30.14 -7.93 16.08
C LYS A 43 -29.13 -6.82 15.77
N PHE A 44 -28.92 -5.92 16.73
CA PHE A 44 -27.87 -4.90 16.63
C PHE A 44 -26.49 -5.58 16.65
N THR A 45 -25.67 -5.32 15.64
CA THR A 45 -24.32 -5.90 15.52
C THR A 45 -23.23 -4.89 15.90
N HIS A 46 -23.43 -3.62 15.54
CA HIS A 46 -22.51 -2.53 15.82
C HIS A 46 -23.26 -1.24 16.17
N HIS A 47 -22.79 -0.53 17.18
CA HIS A 47 -23.21 0.83 17.49
C HIS A 47 -22.14 1.80 16.97
N CYS A 48 -22.49 2.62 15.98
CA CYS A 48 -21.56 3.53 15.35
C CYS A 48 -21.93 4.98 15.69
N SER A 49 -21.13 5.63 16.52
CA SER A 49 -21.34 7.03 16.89
C SER A 49 -20.49 7.95 16.01
N LEU A 50 -21.05 9.10 15.66
CA LEU A 50 -20.31 10.18 14.99
C LEU A 50 -19.50 10.95 16.05
N HIS A 51 -18.19 10.71 16.09
CA HIS A 51 -17.29 11.45 16.97
C HIS A 51 -16.43 12.41 16.14
N PHE A 52 -16.75 13.70 16.20
CA PHE A 52 -16.19 14.75 15.33
C PHE A 52 -16.42 14.48 13.82
N THR A 53 -15.37 14.08 13.09
CA THR A 53 -15.39 13.72 11.65
C THR A 53 -15.31 12.22 11.39
N HIS A 54 -15.21 11.39 12.44
CA HIS A 54 -15.00 9.95 12.32
C HIS A 54 -16.25 9.16 12.75
N ILE A 55 -16.42 7.98 12.14
CA ILE A 55 -17.42 6.98 12.55
C ILE A 55 -16.72 5.98 13.46
N LEU A 56 -17.14 5.92 14.72
CA LEU A 56 -16.60 5.00 15.72
C LEU A 56 -17.59 3.85 15.92
N CYS A 57 -17.28 2.65 15.42
CA CYS A 57 -18.16 1.49 15.53
C CYS A 57 -17.71 0.54 16.65
N CYS A 58 -18.53 0.37 17.67
CA CYS A 58 -18.28 -0.57 18.77
C CYS A 58 -19.17 -1.81 18.63
N SER A 59 -18.58 -3.01 18.73
CA SER A 59 -19.33 -4.27 18.86
C SER A 59 -19.95 -4.37 20.27
N GLN A 60 -21.16 -4.93 20.41
CA GLN A 60 -21.77 -5.16 21.73
C GLN A 60 -21.12 -6.31 22.51
N GLU A 61 -20.43 -7.24 21.84
CA GLU A 61 -19.84 -8.42 22.48
C GLU A 61 -18.34 -8.23 22.80
N ARG A 62 -17.72 -7.14 22.34
CA ARG A 62 -16.38 -6.69 22.75
C ARG A 62 -16.35 -5.16 22.70
N LYS A 63 -15.88 -4.49 23.76
CA LYS A 63 -15.56 -3.04 23.80
C LYS A 63 -14.40 -2.66 22.85
N LEU A 64 -14.45 -3.15 21.63
CA LEU A 64 -13.56 -2.83 20.53
C LEU A 64 -14.33 -1.84 19.67
N CYS A 65 -13.97 -0.57 19.81
CA CYS A 65 -14.41 0.49 18.94
C CYS A 65 -13.34 0.63 17.86
N PHE A 66 -13.70 0.35 16.60
CA PHE A 66 -12.83 0.58 15.46
C PHE A 66 -13.14 1.97 14.91
N SER A 67 -12.14 2.86 14.83
CA SER A 67 -12.24 4.00 13.92
C SER A 67 -12.02 3.46 12.52
N ALA A 68 -12.96 3.73 11.62
CA ALA A 68 -12.90 3.23 10.24
C ALA A 68 -11.69 3.78 9.46
N ASP A 69 -11.09 4.89 9.89
CA ASP A 69 -9.84 5.42 9.34
C ASP A 69 -8.97 5.97 10.46
N CYS A 70 -7.66 5.69 10.44
CA CYS A 70 -6.72 6.35 11.33
C CYS A 70 -6.38 7.78 10.88
N PRO A 71 -6.04 8.69 11.83
CA PRO A 71 -5.41 9.96 11.48
C PRO A 71 -4.18 9.75 10.61
N SER A 72 -3.84 10.71 9.75
CA SER A 72 -2.71 10.60 8.84
C SER A 72 -1.42 10.15 9.56
N ASN A 73 -0.72 9.20 8.95
CA ASN A 73 0.51 8.57 9.46
C ASN A 73 0.37 7.70 10.72
N LYS A 74 -0.84 7.25 11.06
CA LYS A 74 -1.07 6.28 12.15
C LYS A 74 -1.72 5.01 11.61
N TRP A 75 -1.48 3.89 12.30
CA TRP A 75 -2.12 2.62 12.00
C TRP A 75 -2.44 1.81 13.27
N GLY A 76 -3.17 0.73 13.06
CA GLY A 76 -3.57 -0.26 14.04
C GLY A 76 -4.98 -0.02 14.58
N PRO A 77 -5.53 -0.98 15.34
CA PRO A 77 -6.92 -0.96 15.80
C PRO A 77 -7.26 0.22 16.74
N TYR A 78 -6.23 0.92 17.25
CA TYR A 78 -6.35 2.09 18.12
C TYR A 78 -5.58 3.31 17.60
N CYS A 79 -5.06 3.26 16.37
CA CYS A 79 -4.29 4.34 15.74
C CYS A 79 -3.13 4.90 16.59
N ASN A 80 -2.50 4.03 17.37
CA ASN A 80 -1.42 4.39 18.28
C ASN A 80 -0.04 4.05 17.74
N GLN A 81 0.03 3.30 16.63
CA GLN A 81 1.29 2.99 15.95
C GLN A 81 1.56 4.03 14.86
N ASP A 82 2.82 4.43 14.71
CA ASP A 82 3.24 5.28 13.60
C ASP A 82 3.43 4.44 12.35
N CYS A 83 2.92 4.95 11.22
CA CYS A 83 3.17 4.35 9.92
C CYS A 83 4.67 4.36 9.60
N PRO A 84 5.20 3.28 8.99
CA PRO A 84 6.52 3.35 8.40
C PRO A 84 6.53 4.39 7.28
N GLU A 85 7.70 4.98 7.03
CA GLU A 85 7.87 5.87 5.88
C GLU A 85 7.87 5.01 4.60
N CYS A 86 6.73 4.96 3.91
CA CYS A 86 6.59 4.34 2.60
C CYS A 86 7.23 5.24 1.53
N LEU A 87 8.20 4.70 0.80
CA LEU A 87 8.96 5.42 -0.22
C LEU A 87 8.25 5.36 -1.57
N ASN A 88 8.78 6.15 -2.52
CA ASN A 88 8.41 6.09 -3.94
C ASN A 88 6.91 6.27 -4.25
N GLY A 89 6.15 6.91 -3.35
CA GLY A 89 4.70 7.12 -3.50
C GLY A 89 3.85 5.99 -2.93
N GLY A 90 4.43 5.09 -2.14
CA GLY A 90 3.67 4.11 -1.36
C GLY A 90 2.82 4.77 -0.28
N VAL A 91 1.72 4.09 0.07
CA VAL A 91 0.77 4.56 1.08
C VAL A 91 0.68 3.52 2.19
N CYS A 92 0.79 3.97 3.44
CA CYS A 92 0.61 3.11 4.60
C CYS A 92 -0.86 2.74 4.76
N HIS A 93 -1.14 1.44 4.86
CA HIS A 93 -2.44 0.92 5.19
C HIS A 93 -2.68 1.08 6.70
N ASP A 94 -3.81 1.67 7.07
CA ASP A 94 -4.07 2.06 8.46
C ASP A 94 -4.51 0.89 9.36
N ALA A 95 -5.01 -0.21 8.80
CA ALA A 95 -5.35 -1.39 9.57
C ALA A 95 -4.12 -2.16 10.11
N ASP A 96 -3.08 -2.33 9.31
CA ASP A 96 -1.95 -3.24 9.59
C ASP A 96 -0.56 -2.58 9.48
N GLY A 97 -0.48 -1.33 9.01
CA GLY A 97 0.76 -0.57 8.91
C GLY A 97 1.62 -0.93 7.71
N ASP A 98 1.16 -1.82 6.84
CA ASP A 98 1.93 -2.23 5.67
C ASP A 98 1.89 -1.16 4.56
N CYS A 99 2.98 -1.04 3.80
CA CYS A 99 3.02 -0.13 2.66
C CYS A 99 2.40 -0.78 1.42
N VAL A 100 1.34 -0.17 0.90
CA VAL A 100 0.81 -0.48 -0.43
C VAL A 100 1.70 0.21 -1.46
N CYS A 101 2.45 -0.60 -2.23
CA CYS A 101 3.44 -0.08 -3.17
C CYS A 101 2.85 0.25 -4.55
N PRO A 102 3.26 1.38 -5.14
CA PRO A 102 2.83 1.77 -6.48
C PRO A 102 3.32 0.78 -7.55
N PRO A 103 2.65 0.68 -8.71
CA PRO A 103 3.07 -0.19 -9.79
C PRO A 103 4.48 0.21 -10.29
N GLY A 104 5.42 -0.73 -10.19
CA GLY A 104 6.83 -0.53 -10.50
C GLY A 104 7.75 -0.46 -9.28
N PHE A 105 7.22 -0.61 -8.06
CA PHE A 105 8.03 -0.70 -6.82
C PHE A 105 7.58 -1.86 -5.93
N MET A 106 8.51 -2.35 -5.12
CA MET A 106 8.30 -3.40 -4.13
C MET A 106 9.19 -3.20 -2.90
N GLY A 107 9.10 -4.12 -1.94
CA GLY A 107 9.78 -4.05 -0.65
C GLY A 107 8.81 -3.62 0.45
N THR A 108 9.18 -3.82 1.70
CA THR A 108 8.31 -3.50 2.86
C THR A 108 8.06 -2.00 2.99
N ARG A 109 8.92 -1.17 2.39
CA ARG A 109 8.78 0.28 2.35
C ARG A 109 8.74 0.82 0.93
N CYS A 110 8.47 -0.03 -0.06
CA CYS A 110 8.45 0.32 -1.48
C CYS A 110 9.78 0.91 -2.00
N GLU A 111 10.90 0.56 -1.36
CA GLU A 111 12.22 1.12 -1.61
C GLU A 111 12.90 0.56 -2.86
N THR A 112 12.42 -0.59 -3.37
CA THR A 112 13.05 -1.32 -4.47
C THR A 112 12.27 -1.12 -5.74
N ALA A 113 12.91 -0.54 -6.76
CA ALA A 113 12.31 -0.43 -8.09
C ALA A 113 12.25 -1.81 -8.76
N CYS A 114 11.11 -2.11 -9.40
CA CYS A 114 10.97 -3.25 -10.29
C CYS A 114 11.80 -3.04 -11.56
N ARG A 115 12.04 -4.14 -12.31
CA ARG A 115 12.47 -4.01 -13.71
C ARG A 115 11.39 -3.28 -14.51
N GLU A 116 11.82 -2.49 -15.49
CA GLU A 116 10.92 -1.74 -16.38
C GLU A 116 9.86 -2.68 -16.99
N GLY A 117 8.59 -2.25 -16.92
CA GLY A 117 7.45 -3.03 -17.41
C GLY A 117 6.90 -4.08 -16.45
N MET A 118 7.50 -4.26 -15.26
CA MET A 118 7.03 -5.20 -14.24
C MET A 118 6.27 -4.48 -13.11
N PHE A 119 5.27 -5.16 -12.54
CA PHE A 119 4.44 -4.66 -11.45
C PHE A 119 3.90 -5.81 -10.59
N GLY A 120 3.01 -5.48 -9.65
CA GLY A 120 2.38 -6.46 -8.77
C GLY A 120 3.26 -6.85 -7.58
N GLN A 121 2.76 -7.77 -6.77
CA GLN A 121 3.47 -8.22 -5.58
C GLN A 121 4.81 -8.86 -5.99
N ASN A 122 5.91 -8.41 -5.37
CA ASN A 122 7.28 -8.84 -5.69
C ASN A 122 7.65 -8.69 -7.19
N CYS A 123 7.01 -7.76 -7.92
CA CYS A 123 7.24 -7.51 -9.34
C CYS A 123 7.05 -8.75 -10.23
N GLN A 124 6.11 -9.64 -9.91
CA GLN A 124 5.90 -10.90 -10.66
C GLN A 124 5.00 -10.76 -11.88
N GLU A 125 4.34 -9.62 -12.05
CA GLU A 125 3.46 -9.35 -13.19
C GLU A 125 4.17 -8.46 -14.22
N SER A 126 3.76 -8.55 -15.47
CA SER A 126 4.33 -7.81 -16.60
C SER A 126 3.24 -7.19 -17.45
N CYS A 127 3.44 -5.95 -17.90
CA CYS A 127 2.48 -5.21 -18.73
C CYS A 127 2.42 -5.68 -20.19
N GLY A 128 3.18 -6.72 -20.57
CA GLY A 128 3.31 -7.14 -21.97
C GLY A 128 4.31 -6.27 -22.75
N SER A 129 5.04 -6.90 -23.66
CA SER A 129 6.37 -6.48 -24.14
C SER A 129 6.47 -5.24 -25.03
N GLU A 130 5.39 -4.54 -25.37
CA GLU A 130 5.49 -3.50 -26.41
C GLU A 130 5.53 -2.06 -25.90
N LEU A 131 5.11 -1.77 -24.66
CA LEU A 131 4.92 -0.38 -24.23
C LEU A 131 5.23 -0.05 -22.75
N ASN A 132 5.89 -0.93 -21.99
CA ASN A 132 6.33 -0.66 -20.60
C ASN A 132 5.24 0.00 -19.73
N CYS A 133 4.02 -0.56 -19.76
CA CYS A 133 2.83 -0.06 -19.04
C CYS A 133 2.26 1.30 -19.49
N LYS A 134 2.70 1.86 -20.62
CA LYS A 134 2.06 3.05 -21.21
C LYS A 134 0.59 2.77 -21.48
N GLY A 135 -0.27 3.75 -21.20
CA GLY A 135 -1.70 3.62 -21.46
C GLY A 135 -2.48 2.88 -20.35
N LEU A 136 -1.78 2.33 -19.35
CA LEU A 136 -2.40 1.51 -18.30
C LEU A 136 -2.55 2.32 -17.01
N ARG A 137 -3.78 2.32 -16.48
CA ARG A 137 -4.12 2.84 -15.16
C ARG A 137 -4.24 1.66 -14.21
N PHE A 138 -3.56 1.73 -13.08
CA PHE A 138 -3.61 0.71 -12.04
C PHE A 138 -4.43 1.24 -10.86
N CYS A 139 -5.31 0.41 -10.33
CA CYS A 139 -6.02 0.67 -9.09
C CYS A 139 -5.62 -0.42 -8.10
N LEU A 140 -5.07 -0.01 -6.97
CA LEU A 140 -4.64 -0.89 -5.89
C LEU A 140 -5.66 -0.79 -4.74
N PRO A 141 -5.62 -1.73 -3.78
CA PRO A 141 -6.47 -1.66 -2.61
C PRO A 141 -6.36 -0.31 -1.90
N ASP A 142 -7.47 0.11 -1.28
CA ASP A 142 -7.46 1.24 -0.36
C ASP A 142 -6.38 1.03 0.71
N PRO A 143 -5.68 2.08 1.17
CA PRO A 143 -5.92 3.50 0.88
C PRO A 143 -5.16 4.05 -0.35
N TYR A 144 -4.55 3.20 -1.19
CA TYR A 144 -3.70 3.69 -2.29
C TYR A 144 -4.50 4.38 -3.41
N GLY A 145 -5.63 3.82 -3.81
CA GLY A 145 -6.45 4.33 -4.91
C GLY A 145 -5.89 3.96 -6.30
N CYS A 146 -5.86 4.90 -7.23
CA CYS A 146 -5.43 4.64 -8.60
C CYS A 146 -4.33 5.61 -9.08
N SER A 147 -3.38 5.09 -9.86
CA SER A 147 -2.32 5.87 -10.50
C SER A 147 -1.89 5.26 -11.83
N CYS A 148 -1.10 6.00 -12.59
CA CYS A 148 -0.24 5.42 -13.62
C CYS A 148 0.92 4.62 -12.99
N ALA A 149 1.49 3.70 -13.76
CA ALA A 149 2.76 3.07 -13.39
C ALA A 149 3.89 4.10 -13.33
N SER A 150 4.94 3.77 -12.57
CA SER A 150 6.14 4.61 -12.49
C SER A 150 6.64 4.98 -13.88
N GLY A 151 7.00 6.25 -14.08
CA GLY A 151 7.48 6.75 -15.35
C GLY A 151 6.39 7.33 -16.26
N TRP A 152 5.11 7.12 -15.98
CA TRP A 152 4.01 7.60 -16.83
C TRP A 152 3.07 8.56 -16.10
N PHE A 153 2.48 9.50 -16.84
CA PHE A 153 1.44 10.40 -16.36
C PHE A 153 0.44 10.75 -17.47
N GLY A 154 -0.58 11.53 -17.10
CA GLY A 154 -1.71 11.89 -17.97
C GLY A 154 -2.98 11.13 -17.58
N SER A 155 -4.14 11.60 -18.06
CA SER A 155 -5.43 11.00 -17.71
C SER A 155 -5.57 9.54 -18.17
N ARG A 156 -4.77 9.15 -19.17
CA ARG A 156 -4.69 7.80 -19.73
C ARG A 156 -3.28 7.23 -19.65
N CYS A 157 -2.38 7.78 -18.83
CA CYS A 157 -1.01 7.29 -18.67
C CYS A 157 -0.21 7.23 -19.99
N GLU A 158 -0.50 8.16 -20.90
CA GLU A 158 0.01 8.19 -22.26
C GLU A 158 1.32 8.99 -22.40
N LYS A 159 1.67 9.79 -21.38
CA LYS A 159 2.82 10.70 -21.41
C LYS A 159 3.95 10.18 -20.54
N ALA A 160 5.16 10.24 -21.08
CA ALA A 160 6.38 9.92 -20.35
C ALA A 160 6.77 11.04 -19.40
N CYS A 161 7.28 10.73 -18.20
CA CYS A 161 7.79 11.77 -17.30
C CYS A 161 8.78 12.70 -17.99
N ASP A 162 8.69 13.98 -17.65
CA ASP A 162 9.71 14.97 -17.99
C ASP A 162 11.05 14.64 -17.32
N LYS A 163 12.11 15.31 -17.77
CA LYS A 163 13.45 15.14 -17.23
C LYS A 163 13.45 15.40 -15.71
N ASP A 164 14.21 14.60 -14.99
CA ASP A 164 14.39 14.67 -13.54
C ASP A 164 13.12 14.35 -12.71
N MET A 165 12.09 13.78 -13.32
CA MET A 165 10.87 13.30 -12.66
C MET A 165 10.74 11.77 -12.78
N TYR A 166 10.16 11.14 -11.75
CA TYR A 166 9.93 9.70 -11.69
C TYR A 166 8.72 9.36 -10.78
N GLY A 167 8.44 8.07 -10.62
CA GLY A 167 7.39 7.58 -9.72
C GLY A 167 6.01 7.57 -10.35
N PRO A 168 4.99 7.13 -9.60
CA PRO A 168 3.61 7.07 -10.08
C PRO A 168 3.10 8.48 -10.42
N ASP A 169 2.44 8.60 -11.57
CA ASP A 169 1.97 9.88 -12.14
C ASP A 169 3.08 10.95 -12.29
N CYS A 170 4.36 10.55 -12.31
CA CYS A 170 5.50 11.45 -12.34
C CYS A 170 5.49 12.52 -11.23
N ARG A 171 5.01 12.17 -10.03
CA ARG A 171 4.89 13.12 -8.91
C ARG A 171 6.16 13.26 -8.07
N LEU A 172 7.21 12.47 -8.35
CA LEU A 172 8.46 12.51 -7.60
C LEU A 172 9.56 13.16 -8.44
N SER A 173 10.39 13.97 -7.78
CA SER A 173 11.55 14.60 -8.41
C SER A 173 12.83 13.92 -7.98
N CYS A 174 13.71 13.64 -8.93
CA CYS A 174 15.05 13.14 -8.68
C CYS A 174 15.91 14.21 -8.01
N LYS A 175 16.62 13.82 -6.95
CA LYS A 175 17.62 14.68 -6.27
C LYS A 175 18.96 13.95 -6.19
N CYS A 176 19.37 13.36 -7.31
CA CYS A 176 20.53 12.48 -7.38
C CYS A 176 21.82 13.25 -7.10
N GLN A 177 22.69 12.68 -6.27
CA GLN A 177 24.00 13.22 -5.92
C GLN A 177 25.11 12.31 -6.44
N ASN A 178 26.36 12.78 -6.37
CA ASN A 178 27.56 11.99 -6.66
C ASN A 178 27.56 11.35 -8.06
N GLY A 179 27.03 12.05 -9.06
CA GLY A 179 26.95 11.56 -10.44
C GLY A 179 25.82 10.56 -10.70
N GLY A 180 24.86 10.42 -9.78
CA GLY A 180 23.66 9.61 -10.02
C GLY A 180 22.82 10.16 -11.18
N VAL A 181 22.27 9.24 -11.98
CA VAL A 181 21.46 9.57 -13.16
C VAL A 181 19.99 9.34 -12.82
N CYS A 182 19.13 10.30 -13.16
CA CYS A 182 17.68 10.13 -12.99
C CYS A 182 17.11 9.24 -14.08
N ASN A 183 16.48 8.13 -13.69
CA ASN A 183 15.67 7.28 -14.55
C ASN A 183 14.21 7.42 -14.14
N ARG A 184 13.33 7.70 -15.11
CA ARG A 184 11.90 7.95 -14.87
C ARG A 184 11.14 6.78 -14.25
N PHE A 185 11.63 5.54 -14.36
CA PHE A 185 11.00 4.37 -13.78
C PHE A 185 11.51 4.07 -12.36
N SER A 186 12.81 4.25 -12.12
CA SER A 186 13.49 3.78 -10.89
C SER A 186 13.99 4.88 -9.96
N GLY A 187 13.94 6.14 -10.36
CA GLY A 187 14.54 7.25 -9.62
C GLY A 187 16.04 7.36 -9.86
N CYS A 188 16.83 7.56 -8.81
CA CYS A 188 18.27 7.74 -8.95
C CYS A 188 19.01 6.41 -9.14
N GLN A 189 19.64 6.25 -10.30
CA GLN A 189 20.59 5.18 -10.57
C GLN A 189 21.97 5.58 -10.07
N CYS A 190 22.40 4.93 -8.99
CA CYS A 190 23.65 5.29 -8.33
C CYS A 190 24.86 4.63 -8.98
N PRO A 191 25.97 5.38 -9.16
CA PRO A 191 27.22 4.79 -9.58
C PRO A 191 27.80 3.85 -8.52
N THR A 192 28.72 2.98 -8.92
CA THR A 192 29.39 2.03 -8.02
C THR A 192 29.97 2.74 -6.79
N GLY A 193 29.70 2.18 -5.61
CA GLY A 193 30.14 2.78 -4.34
C GLY A 193 29.21 3.85 -3.79
N TRP A 194 28.02 4.07 -4.37
CA TRP A 194 26.98 4.94 -3.83
C TRP A 194 25.63 4.23 -3.72
N ARG A 195 24.84 4.58 -2.70
CA ARG A 195 23.53 3.96 -2.45
C ARG A 195 22.51 4.91 -1.83
N GLY A 196 21.27 4.43 -1.77
CA GLY A 196 20.12 5.13 -1.22
C GLY A 196 19.37 5.95 -2.28
N PRO A 197 18.20 6.51 -1.94
CA PRO A 197 17.26 7.08 -2.92
C PRO A 197 17.82 8.28 -3.71
N ASN A 198 18.84 8.95 -3.18
CA ASN A 198 19.48 10.12 -3.78
C ASN A 198 21.00 9.94 -4.00
N CYS A 199 21.51 8.70 -3.90
CA CYS A 199 22.95 8.40 -4.05
C CYS A 199 23.89 9.16 -3.09
N LYS A 200 23.39 9.56 -1.91
CA LYS A 200 24.15 10.35 -0.92
C LYS A 200 25.11 9.52 -0.07
N LYS A 201 24.82 8.23 0.15
CA LYS A 201 25.60 7.39 1.08
C LYS A 201 26.71 6.65 0.31
N SER A 202 27.97 6.85 0.69
CA SER A 202 29.09 6.09 0.14
C SER A 202 29.06 4.65 0.67
N GLY A 203 29.03 3.68 -0.23
CA GLY A 203 29.35 2.29 0.06
C GLY A 203 30.84 2.07 -0.10
N ARG A 204 31.62 2.32 0.95
CA ARG A 204 33.00 1.79 1.04
C ARG A 204 32.99 0.62 2.02
N GLU A 205 33.70 -0.42 1.59
CA GLU A 205 34.13 -1.66 2.26
C GLU A 205 33.14 -2.83 2.29
N GLY A 206 33.42 -3.77 1.39
CA GLY A 206 32.90 -5.13 1.34
C GLY A 206 33.84 -5.95 0.46
N GLY A 207 35.11 -6.07 0.89
CA GLY A 207 35.92 -7.20 0.49
C GLY A 207 35.20 -8.49 0.89
N TYR A 208 35.42 -9.55 0.14
CA TYR A 208 35.02 -10.89 0.54
C TYR A 208 35.61 -11.19 1.93
N ASP A 209 34.81 -11.07 2.99
CA ASP A 209 35.17 -11.56 4.31
C ASP A 209 34.79 -13.04 4.40
N MET A 210 35.75 -13.89 4.03
CA MET A 210 35.77 -15.28 4.46
C MET A 210 36.17 -15.33 5.94
N GLN A 211 35.21 -15.14 6.86
CA GLN A 211 35.38 -15.60 8.25
C GLN A 211 34.05 -16.05 8.87
N GLN A 212 33.74 -17.31 8.58
CA GLN A 212 33.13 -18.33 9.45
C GLN A 212 32.16 -17.85 10.54
N ARG A 213 30.86 -18.01 10.25
CA ARG A 213 29.94 -18.68 11.19
C ARG A 213 29.20 -19.81 10.46
N SER A 214 29.78 -20.99 10.61
CA SER A 214 29.23 -22.34 10.51
C SER A 214 27.83 -22.50 9.91
N LEU A 215 27.75 -22.68 8.58
CA LEU A 215 26.68 -23.50 7.99
C LEU A 215 27.10 -24.96 8.13
N CYS A 216 26.61 -25.65 9.15
CA CYS A 216 26.61 -27.11 9.13
C CYS A 216 25.57 -27.54 8.09
N TRP A 217 26.03 -27.86 6.88
CA TRP A 217 25.21 -28.54 5.87
C TRP A 217 25.00 -29.98 6.35
N ASN A 218 23.84 -30.27 6.95
CA ASN A 218 23.50 -31.65 7.27
C ASN A 218 22.99 -32.32 5.99
N ARG A 219 23.83 -33.16 5.39
CA ARG A 219 23.63 -33.79 4.08
C ARG A 219 22.60 -34.94 4.09
N THR A 220 21.52 -34.85 4.86
CA THR A 220 20.56 -35.97 4.97
C THR A 220 19.06 -35.64 5.05
N LYS A 221 18.60 -34.37 5.02
CA LYS A 221 17.14 -34.11 5.05
C LYS A 221 16.71 -32.91 4.20
N ASP A 222 15.90 -33.18 3.18
CA ASP A 222 15.24 -32.21 2.28
C ASP A 222 14.04 -31.52 2.94
N TYR A 223 14.24 -30.52 3.83
CA TYR A 223 13.29 -29.41 4.07
C TYR A 223 13.85 -28.42 5.12
N ALA A 224 13.61 -27.11 4.95
CA ALA A 224 13.97 -26.07 5.91
C ALA A 224 12.73 -25.61 6.72
N VAL A 225 12.82 -25.62 8.05
CA VAL A 225 11.81 -25.10 8.98
C VAL A 225 12.38 -23.87 9.68
N MET A 226 11.72 -22.71 9.56
CA MET A 226 12.03 -21.50 10.32
C MET A 226 11.13 -21.41 11.56
N ARG A 227 11.73 -21.41 12.75
CA ARG A 227 11.08 -20.99 14.01
C ARG A 227 11.74 -19.69 14.46
N TYR A 228 10.93 -18.70 14.82
CA TYR A 228 11.38 -17.50 15.54
C TYR A 228 11.36 -17.80 17.05
N ALA A 229 12.45 -17.46 17.74
CA ALA A 229 12.61 -17.54 19.18
C ALA A 229 12.51 -16.12 19.78
N PRO A 230 12.10 -16.01 21.06
CA PRO A 230 11.33 -14.88 21.62
C PRO A 230 12.09 -13.56 21.74
#